data_AF-A0A531LJT7-F1
#
_entry.id   AF-A0A531LJT7-F1
#
_cell.length_a   1.000
_cell.length_b   1.000
_cell.length_c   1.000
_cell.angle_alpha   90.00
_cell.angle_beta   90.00
_cell.angle_gamma   90.00
#
_symmetry.space_group_name_H-M   'P 1'
#
loop_
_entity.id
_entity.type
_entity.pdbx_description
1 polymer ?
#
loop_
_entity_poly.entity_id
_entity_poly.type
_entity_poly.pdbx_seq_one_letter_code
_entity_poly.pdbx_strand_id
1 'polypeptide(L)' 'SEGTAATVRRSMALDVVNAMRDDGVLISTTGANEDSLKVRPPLVCQAEHVDLFLAAMERALVKVAG' A
#
# COMPACT_ATOMS: atom_id res chain seq x y z
N SER A 1 11.54 -18.93 -11.29
CA SER A 1 10.74 -18.66 -12.51
C SER A 1 9.97 -17.36 -12.35
N GLU A 2 9.53 -16.74 -13.44
CA GLU A 2 8.82 -15.46 -13.45
C GLU A 2 7.54 -15.46 -12.58
N GLY A 3 6.82 -16.59 -12.52
CA GLY A 3 5.67 -16.77 -11.64
C GLY A 3 5.99 -16.67 -10.14
N THR A 4 7.17 -17.11 -9.69
CA THR A 4 7.60 -16.97 -8.29
C THR A 4 7.79 -15.49 -7.93
N ALA A 5 8.36 -14.70 -8.84
CA ALA A 5 8.60 -13.28 -8.61
C ALA A 5 7.28 -12.49 -8.54
N ALA A 6 6.28 -12.85 -9.35
CA ALA A 6 4.95 -12.25 -9.29
C ALA A 6 4.25 -12.53 -7.94
N THR A 7 4.32 -13.77 -7.44
CA THR A 7 3.76 -14.13 -6.13
C THR A 7 4.44 -13.35 -4.99
N VAL A 8 5.76 -13.18 -5.04
CA VAL A 8 6.50 -12.40 -4.03
C VAL A 8 6.06 -10.94 -4.03
N ARG A 9 5.97 -10.30 -5.22
CA ARG A 9 5.50 -8.91 -5.31
C ARG A 9 4.06 -8.74 -4.82
N ARG A 10 3.17 -9.68 -5.16
CA ARG A 10 1.79 -9.66 -4.67
C ARG A 10 1.72 -9.77 -3.15
N SER A 11 2.51 -10.66 -2.55
CA SER A 11 2.59 -10.79 -1.08
C SER A 11 3.04 -9.47 -0.45
N MET A 12 4.15 -8.91 -0.94
CA MET A 12 4.69 -7.65 -0.43
C MET A 12 3.69 -6.49 -0.57
N ALA A 13 2.95 -6.42 -1.69
CA ALA A 13 1.90 -5.41 -1.88
C ALA A 13 0.76 -5.57 -0.86
N LEU A 14 0.35 -6.80 -0.55
CA LEU A 14 -0.65 -7.08 0.48
C LEU A 14 -0.15 -6.73 1.89
N ASP A 15 1.12 -7.00 2.18
CA ASP A 15 1.74 -6.65 3.47
C ASP A 15 1.74 -5.14 3.68
N VAL A 16 2.04 -4.35 2.64
CA VAL A 16 1.94 -2.88 2.68
C VAL A 16 0.50 -2.42 2.90
N VAL A 17 -0.47 -2.99 2.17
CA VAL A 17 -1.90 -2.65 2.34
C VAL A 17 -2.37 -2.92 3.77
N ASN A 18 -1.97 -4.05 4.35
CA ASN A 18 -2.35 -4.40 5.71
C ASN A 18 -1.66 -3.52 6.75
N ALA A 19 -0.37 -3.21 6.58
CA ALA A 19 0.35 -2.29 7.46
C ALA A 19 -0.28 -0.88 7.45
N MET A 20 -0.68 -0.38 6.28
CA MET A 20 -1.40 0.91 6.20
C MET A 20 -2.79 0.84 6.84
N ARG A 21 -3.49 -0.29 6.72
CA ARG A 21 -4.79 -0.51 7.38
C ARG A 21 -4.66 -0.49 8.91
N ASP A 22 -3.63 -1.13 9.46
CA ASP A 22 -3.35 -1.14 10.90
C ASP A 22 -3.14 0.31 11.42
N ASP A 23 -2.58 1.17 10.58
CA ASP A 23 -2.36 2.61 10.83
C ASP A 23 -3.59 3.49 10.49
N GLY A 24 -4.74 2.89 10.16
CA GLY A 24 -6.00 3.60 9.88
C GLY A 24 -6.11 4.21 8.48
N VAL A 25 -5.19 3.87 7.56
CA VAL A 25 -5.20 4.37 6.17
C VAL A 25 -5.60 3.26 5.20
N LEU A 26 -6.76 3.43 4.56
CA LEU A 26 -7.35 2.41 3.70
C LEU A 26 -6.91 2.56 2.24
N ILE A 27 -6.13 1.61 1.76
CA ILE A 27 -5.78 1.42 0.34
C ILE A 27 -6.08 -0.01 -0.12
N SER A 28 -5.84 -0.30 -1.39
CA SER A 28 -6.01 -1.64 -1.96
C SER A 28 -4.96 -1.91 -3.04
N THR A 29 -4.92 -3.12 -3.57
CA THR A 29 -4.13 -3.46 -4.75
C THR A 29 -4.98 -3.42 -6.04
N THR A 30 -4.32 -3.48 -7.19
CA THR A 30 -4.93 -3.57 -8.52
C THR A 30 -3.94 -4.14 -9.55
N GLY A 31 -4.34 -4.25 -10.82
CA GLY A 31 -3.55 -4.82 -11.91
C GLY A 31 -3.67 -6.34 -12.05
N ALA A 32 -3.14 -6.89 -13.14
CA ALA A 32 -3.28 -8.32 -13.47
C ALA A 32 -2.62 -9.26 -12.45
N ASN A 33 -1.58 -8.79 -11.76
CA ASN A 33 -0.85 -9.56 -10.75
C ASN A 33 -1.25 -9.18 -9.31
N GLU A 34 -2.16 -8.21 -9.13
CA GLU A 34 -2.53 -7.65 -7.82
C GLU A 34 -1.34 -7.12 -7.00
N ASP A 35 -0.25 -6.73 -7.66
CA ASP A 35 0.99 -6.25 -7.04
C ASP A 35 1.18 -4.72 -7.14
N SER A 36 0.21 -4.00 -7.71
CA SER A 36 0.21 -2.54 -7.80
C SER A 36 -0.70 -1.93 -6.73
N LEU A 37 -0.18 -0.97 -5.95
CA LEU A 37 -0.97 -0.24 -4.95
C LEU A 37 -1.90 0.79 -5.62
N LYS A 38 -3.13 0.92 -5.10
CA LYS A 38 -4.16 1.84 -5.59
C LYS A 38 -4.60 2.80 -4.49
N VAL A 39 -4.42 4.09 -4.76
CA VAL A 39 -4.78 5.20 -3.88
C VAL A 39 -5.85 6.04 -4.58
N ARG A 40 -7.07 6.09 -4.02
CA ARG A 40 -8.22 6.80 -4.59
C ARG A 40 -9.00 7.53 -3.49
N PRO A 41 -8.46 8.63 -2.95
CA PRO A 41 -9.13 9.35 -1.88
C PRO A 41 -10.42 10.01 -2.39
N PRO A 42 -11.38 10.35 -1.50
CA PRO A 42 -12.52 11.19 -1.85
C PRO A 42 -12.08 12.56 -2.40
N LEU A 43 -12.91 13.20 -3.22
CA LEU A 43 -12.59 14.52 -3.82
C LEU A 43 -12.45 15.65 -2.79
N VAL A 44 -13.00 15.47 -1.58
CA VAL A 44 -12.86 16.42 -0.46
C VAL A 44 -11.54 16.30 0.28
N CYS A 45 -10.62 15.42 -0.15
CA CYS A 45 -9.30 15.27 0.43
C CYS A 45 -8.54 16.60 0.42
N GLN A 46 -7.73 16.83 1.46
CA GLN A 46 -7.00 18.07 1.71
C GLN A 46 -5.53 17.72 1.97
N ALA A 47 -4.66 18.72 2.02
CA ALA A 47 -3.22 18.52 2.19
C ALA A 47 -2.89 17.72 3.45
N GLU A 48 -3.58 17.99 4.56
CA GLU A 48 -3.34 17.34 5.85
C GLU A 48 -3.66 15.84 5.81
N HIS A 49 -4.64 15.43 5.00
CA HIS A 49 -4.95 14.03 4.77
C HIS A 49 -3.86 13.33 3.94
N VAL A 50 -3.24 14.05 3.00
CA VAL A 50 -2.12 13.55 2.21
C VAL A 50 -0.89 13.37 3.09
N ASP A 51 -0.62 14.31 4.01
CA ASP A 51 0.47 14.20 4.97
C ASP A 51 0.31 12.96 5.87
N LEU A 52 -0.91 12.72 6.37
CA LEU A 52 -1.23 11.50 7.14
C LEU A 52 -1.01 10.23 6.32
N PHE A 53 -1.43 10.23 5.05
CA PHE A 53 -1.18 9.11 4.13
C PHE A 53 0.31 8.87 3.92
N LEU A 54 1.10 9.91 3.66
CA LEU A 54 2.54 9.80 3.42
C LEU A 54 3.27 9.27 4.65
N ALA A 55 2.93 9.76 5.84
CA ALA A 55 3.50 9.27 7.09
C ALA A 55 3.16 7.80 7.36
N ALA A 56 1.93 7.36 7.07
CA ALA A 56 1.55 5.94 7.18
C ALA A 56 2.25 5.07 6.13
N MET A 57 2.41 5.56 4.90
CA MET A 57 3.13 4.85 3.84
C MET A 57 4.60 4.65 4.21
N GLU A 58 5.27 5.67 4.72
CA GLU A 58 6.66 5.56 5.18
C GLU A 58 6.81 4.49 6.26
N ARG A 59 5.95 4.50 7.29
CA ARG A 59 5.96 3.48 8.35
C ARG A 59 5.70 2.08 7.80
N ALA A 60 4.75 1.93 6.88
CA ALA A 60 4.46 0.65 6.24
C ALA A 60 5.67 0.12 5.44
N LEU A 61 6.35 0.98 4.68
CA LEU A 61 7.54 0.59 3.92
C LEU A 61 8.70 0.18 4.83
N VAL A 62 8.93 0.92 5.93
CA VAL A 62 9.95 0.54 6.92
C VAL A 62 9.61 -0.82 7.56
N LYS A 63 8.34 -1.07 7.89
CA LYS A 63 7.88 -2.33 8.51
C LYS A 63 7.97 -3.54 7.57
N VAL A 64 7.74 -3.34 6.27
CA VAL A 64 7.73 -4.44 5.28
C VAL A 64 9.11 -4.69 4.69
N ALA A 65 9.97 -3.66 4.59
CA ALA A 65 11.32 -3.78 4.04
C ALA A 65 12.39 -4.15 5.08
N GLY A 66 12.13 -3.93 6.37
CA GLY A 66 12.96 -4.41 7.48
C GLY A 66 12.71 -5.87 7.81
#